data_AF-A0A519JMM0-F1
#
_entry.id   AF-A0A519JMM0-F1
#
_cell.length_a   1.000
_cell.length_b   1.000
_cell.length_c   1.000
_cell.angle_alpha   90.00
_cell.angle_beta   90.00
_cell.angle_gamma   90.00
#
_symmetry.space_group_name_H-M   'P 1'
#
loop_
_entity.id
_entity.type
_entity.pdbx_description
1 polymer ?
#
loop_
_entity_poly.entity_id
_entity_poly.type
_entity_poly.pdbx_seq_one_letter_code
_entity_poly.pdbx_strand_id
1 'polypeptide(L)' 'MDRKILATAAFFGMTGVILGALGAHSLKNVLMPDMLSAFETGVRFQMYHAFFLLFLGTYAGITEKTKKTVYWLTT' A
#
# COMPACT_ATOMS: atom_id res chain seq x y z
N MET A 1 -13.48 -13.47 2.81
CA MET A 1 -12.28 -13.20 1.98
C MET A 1 -11.23 -12.35 2.69
N ASP A 2 -11.59 -11.83 3.86
CA ASP A 2 -10.80 -10.92 4.68
C ASP A 2 -9.35 -11.34 4.89
N ARG A 3 -9.07 -12.61 5.25
CA ARG A 3 -7.69 -13.08 5.45
C ARG A 3 -6.77 -12.80 4.24
N LYS A 4 -7.28 -12.97 3.01
CA LYS A 4 -6.50 -12.68 1.80
C LYS A 4 -6.26 -11.18 1.66
N ILE A 5 -7.32 -10.37 1.83
CA ILE A 5 -7.25 -8.90 1.76
C ILE A 5 -6.25 -8.36 2.80
N LEU A 6 -6.32 -8.85 4.03
CA LEU A 6 -5.42 -8.46 5.13
C LEU A 6 -3.98 -8.90 4.91
N ALA A 7 -3.76 -10.09 4.33
CA ALA A 7 -2.42 -10.52 3.96
C ALA A 7 -1.78 -9.60 2.90
N THR A 8 -2.55 -9.20 1.89
CA THR A 8 -2.09 -8.25 0.87
C THR A 8 -1.86 -6.85 1.45
N ALA A 9 -2.75 -6.39 2.34
CA ALA A 9 -2.58 -5.13 3.07
C ALA A 9 -1.27 -5.12 3.88
N ALA A 10 -1.00 -6.20 4.62
CA ALA A 10 0.23 -6.36 5.39
C ALA A 10 1.47 -6.38 4.49
N PHE A 11 1.41 -7.08 3.36
CA PHE A 11 2.50 -7.13 2.40
C PHE A 11 2.82 -5.74 1.81
N PHE A 12 1.80 -4.98 1.39
CA PHE A 12 1.98 -3.62 0.89
C PHE A 12 2.45 -2.65 1.97
N GLY A 13 1.95 -2.78 3.20
CA GLY A 13 2.43 -1.98 4.33
C GLY A 13 3.90 -2.26 4.65
N MET A 14 4.29 -3.53 4.72
CA MET A 14 5.67 -3.94 4.96
C MET A 14 6.63 -3.40 3.89
N THR A 15 6.29 -3.61 2.62
CA THR A 15 7.11 -3.14 1.50
C THR A 15 7.12 -1.62 1.40
N GLY A 16 6.01 -0.93 1.68
CA GLY A 16 5.94 0.53 1.73
C GLY A 16 6.84 1.12 2.82
N VAL A 17 6.89 0.51 4.01
CA VAL A 17 7.82 0.92 5.09
C VAL A 17 9.28 0.72 4.67
N ILE A 18 9.61 -0.44 4.10
CA ILE A 18 10.98 -0.75 3.65
C ILE A 18 11.42 0.26 2.57
N LEU A 19 10.58 0.49 1.56
CA LEU A 19 10.88 1.42 0.46
C LEU A 19 10.93 2.87 0.95
N GLY A 20 10.05 3.28 1.86
CA GLY A 20 10.07 4.62 2.46
C GLY A 20 11.35 4.86 3.26
N ALA A 21 11.79 3.88 4.04
CA ALA A 21 13.05 3.96 4.78
C ALA A 21 14.25 4.05 3.82
N LEU A 22 14.25 3.26 2.75
CA LEU A 22 15.26 3.29 1.69
C LEU A 22 15.31 4.66 0.99
N GLY A 23 14.15 5.25 0.71
CA GLY A 23 13.99 6.61 0.18
C GLY A 23 14.68 7.66 1.05
N ALA A 24 14.33 7.67 2.33
CA ALA A 24 14.79 8.69 3.28
C ALA A 24 16.28 8.59 3.62
N HIS A 25 16.83 7.37 3.70
CA HIS A 25 18.20 7.15 4.19
C HIS A 25 19.22 6.97 3.07
N SER A 26 18.90 6.20 2.03
CA SER A 26 19.88 5.79 1.02
C SER A 26 19.72 6.52 -0.31
N LEU A 27 18.48 6.68 -0.79
CA LEU A 27 18.21 7.22 -2.13
C LEU A 27 18.34 8.74 -2.21
N LYS A 28 18.20 9.45 -1.09
CA LYS A 28 18.28 10.92 -1.04
C LYS A 28 19.60 11.49 -1.61
N ASN A 29 20.70 10.75 -1.48
CA ASN A 29 22.03 11.18 -1.97
C ASN A 29 22.36 10.63 -3.36
N VAL A 30 21.48 9.79 -3.94
CA VAL A 30 21.70 9.12 -5.23
C VAL A 30 20.78 9.69 -6.32
N LEU A 31 19.55 10.06 -5.94
CA LEU A 31 18.53 10.55 -6.87
C LEU A 31 18.53 12.08 -6.94
N MET A 32 18.18 12.59 -8.13
CA MET A 32 17.81 13.99 -8.27
C MET A 32 16.55 14.30 -7.45
N PRO A 33 16.37 15.55 -6.97
CA PRO A 33 15.26 15.89 -6.06
C PRO A 33 13.86 15.57 -6.62
N ASP A 34 13.66 15.75 -7.91
CA ASP A 34 12.42 15.42 -8.62
C ASP A 34 12.16 13.91 -8.68
N MET A 35 13.19 13.10 -8.94
CA MET A 35 13.12 11.64 -8.92
C MET A 35 12.85 11.10 -7.51
N LEU A 36 13.48 11.68 -6.49
CA LEU A 36 13.22 11.33 -5.09
C LEU A 36 11.77 11.65 -4.70
N SER A 37 11.26 12.81 -5.10
CA SER A 37 9.87 13.20 -4.85
C SER A 37 8.87 12.27 -5.54
N ALA A 38 9.15 11.87 -6.78
CA ALA A 38 8.34 10.88 -7.51
C ALA A 38 8.36 9.51 -6.81
N PHE A 39 9.54 9.05 -6.36
CA PHE A 39 9.67 7.81 -5.60
C PHE A 39 8.86 7.85 -4.30
N GLU A 40 9.00 8.91 -3.49
CA GLU A 40 8.23 9.08 -2.25
C GLU A 40 6.72 9.13 -2.50
N THR A 41 6.29 9.73 -3.62
CA THR A 41 4.88 9.75 -4.03
C THR A 41 4.39 8.34 -4.35
N GLY A 42 5.19 7.52 -5.05
CA GLY A 42 4.89 6.11 -5.29
C GLY A 42 4.75 5.30 -3.99
N VAL A 43 5.70 5.46 -3.06
CA VAL A 43 5.63 4.83 -1.73
C VAL A 43 4.37 5.27 -0.97
N ARG A 44 4.00 6.54 -1.06
CA ARG A 44 2.78 7.07 -0.42
C ARG A 44 1.51 6.44 -1.00
N PHE A 45 1.42 6.28 -2.31
CA PHE A 45 0.29 5.57 -2.92
C PHE A 45 0.21 4.10 -2.48
N GLN A 46 1.34 3.42 -2.38
CA GLN A 46 1.40 2.05 -1.87
C GLN A 46 0.94 1.96 -0.40
N MET A 47 1.33 2.91 0.45
CA MET A 47 0.88 2.98 1.85
C MET A 47 -0.62 3.28 1.96
N TYR A 48 -1.14 4.22 1.16
CA TYR A 48 -2.58 4.49 1.09
C TYR A 48 -3.36 3.25 0.66
N HIS A 49 -2.83 2.49 -0.29
CA HIS A 49 -3.45 1.26 -0.74
C HIS A 49 -3.40 0.15 0.33
N ALA A 50 -2.31 0.06 1.10
CA ALA A 50 -2.24 -0.83 2.26
C ALA A 50 -3.32 -0.51 3.31
N PHE A 51 -3.51 0.78 3.64
CA PHE A 51 -4.56 1.20 4.58
C PHE A 51 -5.97 0.98 4.04
N PHE A 52 -6.19 1.23 2.75
CA PHE A 52 -7.44 0.93 2.07
C PHE A 52 -7.80 -0.57 2.17
N LEU A 53 -6.86 -1.46 1.88
CA LEU A 53 -7.09 -2.90 1.99
C LEU A 53 -7.28 -3.35 3.44
N LEU A 54 -6.56 -2.75 4.39
CA LEU A 54 -6.75 -3.01 5.83
C LEU A 54 -8.18 -2.68 6.26
N PHE A 55 -8.70 -1.52 5.86
CA PHE A 55 -10.08 -1.13 6.12
C PHE A 55 -11.08 -2.08 5.44
N LEU A 56 -10.88 -2.39 4.15
CA LEU A 56 -11.75 -3.29 3.39
C LEU A 56 -11.85 -4.69 4.02
N GLY A 57 -10.74 -5.22 4.54
CA GLY A 57 -10.68 -6.53 5.17
C GLY A 57 -11.18 -6.57 6.62
N THR A 58 -11.22 -5.45 7.34
CA THR A 58 -11.66 -5.40 8.74
C THR A 58 -13.10 -4.94 8.91
N TYR A 59 -13.64 -4.15 7.98
CA TYR A 59 -14.98 -3.62 8.09
C TYR A 59 -16.06 -4.67 7.76
N ALA A 60 -16.94 -4.94 8.73
CA ALA A 60 -18.00 -5.95 8.61
C ALA A 60 -19.23 -5.48 7.82
N GLY A 61 -19.38 -4.17 7.58
CA GLY A 61 -20.56 -3.59 6.91
C GLY A 61 -20.59 -3.74 5.38
N ILE A 62 -19.61 -4.43 4.77
CA ILE A 62 -19.54 -4.64 3.32
C ILE A 62 -19.75 -6.13 3.03
N THR A 63 -20.64 -6.43 2.08
CA THR A 63 -20.89 -7.81 1.66
C THR A 63 -19.65 -8.48 1.05
N GLU A 64 -19.50 -9.79 1.23
CA GLU A 64 -18.37 -10.54 0.67
C GLU A 64 -18.27 -10.43 -0.87
N LYS A 65 -19.41 -10.37 -1.57
CA LYS A 65 -19.46 -10.17 -3.02
C LYS A 65 -18.85 -8.81 -3.40
N THR A 66 -19.23 -7.75 -2.71
CA THR A 66 -18.69 -6.40 -2.94
C THR A 66 -17.20 -6.36 -2.60
N LYS A 67 -16.78 -6.91 -1.46
CA LYS A 67 -15.34 -7.00 -1.10
C LYS A 67 -14.54 -7.71 -2.19
N LYS A 68 -15.06 -8.80 -2.77
CA LYS A 68 -14.43 -9.52 -3.87
C LYS A 68 -14.25 -8.69 -5.12
N THR A 69 -15.31 -8.02 -5.55
CA THR A 69 -15.26 -7.16 -6.74
C THR A 69 -14.30 -6.00 -6.53
N VAL A 70 -14.38 -5.31 -5.39
CA VAL A 70 -13.48 -4.21 -5.05
C VAL A 70 -12.04 -4.68 -5.04
N TYR A 71 -11.73 -5.76 -4.29
CA TYR A 71 -10.38 -6.30 -4.19
C TYR A 71 -9.77 -6.62 -5.56
N TRP A 72 -10.55 -7.21 -6.48
CA TRP A 72 -10.08 -7.58 -7.82
C TRP A 72 -9.87 -6.38 -8.75
N LEU A 73 -10.60 -5.28 -8.55
CA LEU A 73 -10.43 -4.07 -9.35
C LEU A 73 -9.27 -3.19 -8.87
N THR A 74 -8.83 -3.38 -7.64
CA THR A 74 -7.85 -2.49 -7.01
C THR A 74 -6.50 -3.14 -6.73
N THR A 75 -6.39 -4.47 -6.80
CA THR A 75 -5.16 -5.24 -6.53
C THR A 75 -4.76 -6.03 -7.77
#